data_AF-A0A1S1JXV6-F1
#
_entry.id   AF-A0A1S1JXV6-F1
#
_cell.length_a   1.000
_cell.length_b   1.000
_cell.length_c   1.000
_cell.angle_alpha   90.00
_cell.angle_beta   90.00
_cell.angle_gamma   90.00
#
_symmetry.space_group_name_H-M   'P 1'
#
loop_
_entity.id
_entity.type
_entity.pdbx_description
1 polymer ?
#
loop_
_entity_poly.entity_id
_entity_poly.type
_entity_poly.pdbx_seq_one_letter_code
_entity_poly.pdbx_strand_id
1 'polypeptide(L)'
;MPSGWTLTWLLIVAIGVGSILAAWVVGGVDGAHLGIRITARTSAILFLLAFTASSLYQLWPNTTTKWIRRNRRYLGVGFAGSHLVHAGFIVTTIVLNAQRFQTRVVDPTPHGVFVLDFIAYGFIIAMTITSFDRISKRMQYSTWKRLHLIGSYVIWFTFFIAYWRRGVTYTEFYGPFLMVVVAALIIRFIAKAKRGAAKAERTRADGPPLPISDRSV
;
A
#
# COMPACT_ATOMS: atom_id res chain seq x y z
N MET A 1 -18.44 -4.20 -12.80
CA MET A 1 -17.60 -4.04 -11.60
C MET A 1 -17.87 -2.67 -10.99
N PRO A 2 -18.06 -2.55 -9.66
CA PRO A 2 -18.18 -1.26 -8.98
C PRO A 2 -16.98 -0.37 -9.29
N SER A 3 -17.16 0.95 -9.28
CA SER A 3 -16.08 1.91 -9.51
C SER A 3 -16.32 3.19 -8.73
N GLY A 4 -15.28 4.01 -8.61
CA GLY A 4 -15.44 5.31 -7.97
C GLY A 4 -15.62 5.22 -6.46
N TRP A 5 -16.32 6.20 -5.90
CA TRP A 5 -16.62 6.27 -4.46
C TRP A 5 -17.51 5.14 -3.97
N THR A 6 -18.42 4.62 -4.81
CA THR A 6 -19.25 3.46 -4.46
C THR A 6 -18.39 2.24 -4.13
N LEU A 7 -17.33 1.99 -4.92
CA LEU A 7 -16.37 0.92 -4.63
C LEU A 7 -15.68 1.15 -3.27
N THR A 8 -15.21 2.37 -3.00
CA THR A 8 -14.56 2.70 -1.72
C THR A 8 -15.46 2.38 -0.54
N TRP A 9 -16.72 2.85 -0.56
CA TRP A 9 -17.66 2.62 0.54
C TRP A 9 -18.00 1.15 0.70
N LEU A 10 -18.23 0.43 -0.39
CA LEU A 10 -18.46 -1.02 -0.35
C LEU A 10 -17.28 -1.76 0.30
N LEU A 11 -16.04 -1.42 -0.06
CA LEU A 11 -14.86 -2.03 0.53
C LEU A 11 -14.74 -1.71 2.03
N ILE A 12 -14.90 -0.44 2.42
CA ILE A 12 -14.78 -0.03 3.83
C ILE A 12 -15.86 -0.69 4.68
N VAL A 13 -17.12 -0.69 4.23
CA VAL A 13 -18.23 -1.30 4.96
C VAL A 13 -18.05 -2.81 5.04
N ALA A 14 -17.75 -3.48 3.93
CA ALA A 14 -17.58 -4.94 3.92
C ALA A 14 -16.42 -5.38 4.84
N ILE A 15 -15.27 -4.70 4.77
CA ILE A 15 -14.12 -5.02 5.61
C ILE A 15 -14.39 -4.66 7.08
N GLY A 16 -14.95 -3.48 7.34
CA GLY A 16 -15.26 -3.00 8.68
C GLY A 16 -16.26 -3.91 9.38
N VAL A 17 -17.44 -4.10 8.79
CA VAL A 17 -18.49 -4.97 9.34
C VAL A 17 -18.00 -6.40 9.45
N GLY A 18 -17.39 -6.96 8.39
CA GLY A 18 -16.92 -8.34 8.40
C GLY A 18 -15.86 -8.61 9.48
N SER A 19 -14.90 -7.71 9.65
CA SER A 19 -13.86 -7.85 10.68
C SER A 19 -14.40 -7.63 12.10
N ILE A 20 -15.32 -6.68 12.29
CA ILE A 20 -15.96 -6.44 13.60
C ILE A 20 -16.82 -7.63 14.00
N LEU A 21 -17.65 -8.17 13.09
CA LEU A 21 -18.47 -9.35 13.37
C LEU A 21 -17.59 -10.56 13.71
N ALA A 22 -16.54 -10.81 12.94
CA ALA A 22 -15.61 -11.91 13.22
C ALA A 22 -14.92 -11.74 14.58
N ALA A 23 -14.48 -10.52 14.91
CA ALA A 23 -13.89 -10.22 16.21
C ALA A 23 -14.89 -10.38 17.35
N TRP A 24 -16.13 -9.97 17.16
CA TRP A 24 -17.20 -10.07 18.16
C TRP A 24 -17.57 -11.52 18.47
N VAL A 25 -17.66 -12.37 17.44
CA VAL A 25 -17.95 -13.81 17.60
C VAL A 25 -16.87 -14.52 18.42
N VAL A 26 -15.59 -14.17 18.23
CA VAL A 26 -14.50 -14.76 19.02
C VAL A 26 -14.42 -14.14 20.42
N GLY A 27 -14.68 -12.84 20.54
CA GLY A 27 -14.66 -12.13 21.81
C GLY A 27 -13.26 -11.86 22.36
N GLY A 28 -13.19 -10.91 23.31
CA GLY A 28 -11.97 -10.60 24.04
C GLY A 28 -10.76 -10.21 23.18
N VAL A 29 -9.57 -10.51 23.71
CA VAL A 29 -8.29 -10.20 23.07
C VAL A 29 -8.10 -10.99 21.78
N ASP A 30 -8.52 -12.26 21.74
CA ASP A 30 -8.35 -13.11 20.57
C ASP A 30 -9.21 -12.65 19.40
N GLY A 31 -10.40 -12.11 19.68
CA GLY A 31 -11.24 -11.42 18.71
C GLY A 31 -10.56 -10.18 18.15
N ALA A 32 -9.94 -9.36 19.00
CA ALA A 32 -9.18 -8.20 18.55
C ALA A 32 -7.97 -8.61 17.67
N HIS A 33 -7.23 -9.66 18.05
CA HIS A 33 -6.15 -10.21 17.24
C HIS A 33 -6.63 -10.76 15.90
N LEU A 34 -7.80 -11.40 15.86
CA LEU A 34 -8.42 -11.83 14.60
C LEU A 34 -8.75 -10.63 13.71
N GLY A 35 -9.35 -9.58 14.28
CA GLY A 35 -9.61 -8.31 13.62
C GLY A 35 -8.35 -7.69 13.01
N ILE A 36 -7.24 -7.66 13.76
CA ILE A 36 -5.92 -7.22 13.29
C ILE A 36 -5.47 -8.04 12.07
N ARG A 37 -5.56 -9.37 12.13
CA ARG A 37 -5.12 -10.24 11.02
C ARG A 37 -5.95 -10.02 9.75
N ILE A 38 -7.27 -9.93 9.88
CA ILE A 38 -8.17 -9.69 8.75
C ILE A 38 -7.84 -8.35 8.12
N THR A 39 -7.87 -7.28 8.92
CA THR A 39 -7.69 -5.91 8.43
C THR A 39 -6.28 -5.64 7.92
N ALA A 40 -5.24 -6.26 8.47
CA ALA A 40 -3.87 -6.16 7.95
C ALA A 40 -3.78 -6.74 6.53
N ARG A 41 -4.34 -7.94 6.31
CA ARG A 41 -4.31 -8.64 5.01
C ARG A 41 -5.11 -7.89 3.95
N THR A 42 -6.34 -7.48 4.26
CA THR A 42 -7.17 -6.71 3.33
C THR A 42 -6.54 -5.38 2.98
N SER A 43 -5.95 -4.70 3.97
CA SER A 43 -5.22 -3.45 3.76
C SER A 43 -4.02 -3.63 2.84
N ALA A 44 -3.20 -4.65 3.07
CA ALA A 44 -2.05 -4.95 2.22
C ALA A 44 -2.49 -5.19 0.77
N ILE A 45 -3.55 -5.98 0.55
CA ILE A 45 -4.09 -6.25 -0.79
C ILE A 45 -4.51 -4.94 -1.47
N LEU A 46 -5.34 -4.12 -0.80
CA LEU A 46 -5.83 -2.85 -1.36
C LEU A 46 -4.68 -1.87 -1.66
N PHE A 47 -3.73 -1.76 -0.73
CA PHE A 47 -2.54 -0.94 -0.90
C PHE A 47 -1.69 -1.41 -2.08
N LEU A 48 -1.38 -2.70 -2.17
CA LEU A 48 -0.53 -3.24 -3.24
C LEU A 48 -1.19 -3.09 -4.62
N LEU A 49 -2.51 -3.26 -4.71
CA LEU A 49 -3.25 -2.96 -5.94
C LEU A 49 -3.10 -1.49 -6.35
N ALA A 50 -3.26 -0.55 -5.41
CA ALA A 50 -3.08 0.88 -5.68
C ALA A 50 -1.61 1.27 -5.98
N PHE A 51 -0.66 0.62 -5.31
CA PHE A 51 0.78 0.82 -5.44
C PHE A 51 1.31 0.35 -6.79
N THR A 52 0.81 -0.78 -7.28
CA THR A 52 1.25 -1.43 -8.53
C THR A 52 0.39 -1.06 -9.74
N ALA A 53 -0.77 -0.42 -9.54
CA ALA A 53 -1.76 -0.08 -10.57
C ALA A 53 -1.19 0.37 -11.93
N SER A 54 -0.32 1.39 -11.93
CA SER A 54 0.26 1.92 -13.17
C SER A 54 1.25 0.95 -13.82
N SER A 55 1.99 0.18 -13.02
CA SER A 55 2.98 -0.78 -13.52
C SER A 55 2.30 -2.02 -14.09
N LEU A 56 1.26 -2.53 -13.43
CA LEU A 56 0.45 -3.64 -13.93
C LEU A 56 -0.18 -3.30 -15.27
N TYR A 57 -0.80 -2.13 -15.40
CA TYR A 57 -1.40 -1.71 -16.67
C TYR A 57 -0.38 -1.56 -17.80
N GLN A 58 0.82 -1.06 -17.48
CA GLN A 58 1.87 -0.92 -18.49
C GLN A 58 2.39 -2.27 -18.98
N LEU A 59 2.60 -3.22 -18.08
CA LEU A 59 3.18 -4.52 -18.42
C LEU A 59 2.16 -5.48 -19.04
N TRP A 60 0.91 -5.42 -18.57
CA TRP A 60 -0.17 -6.30 -19.02
C TRP A 60 -1.45 -5.48 -19.25
N PRO A 61 -1.55 -4.76 -20.38
CA PRO A 61 -2.73 -3.95 -20.68
C PRO A 61 -3.93 -4.85 -20.98
N ASN A 62 -4.83 -5.01 -20.01
CA ASN A 62 -6.07 -5.76 -20.15
C ASN A 62 -7.21 -5.07 -19.36
N THR A 63 -8.43 -5.60 -19.44
CA THR A 63 -9.61 -5.03 -18.77
C THR A 63 -9.40 -4.89 -17.26
N THR A 64 -8.79 -5.88 -16.61
CA THR A 64 -8.54 -5.89 -15.16
C THR A 64 -7.52 -4.85 -14.75
N THR A 65 -6.35 -4.81 -15.38
CA THR A 65 -5.30 -3.82 -15.04
C THR A 65 -5.74 -2.40 -15.38
N LYS A 66 -6.56 -2.22 -16.41
CA LYS A 66 -7.22 -0.95 -16.74
C LYS A 66 -8.18 -0.52 -15.63
N TRP A 67 -9.00 -1.44 -15.10
CA TRP A 67 -9.91 -1.18 -13.99
C TRP A 67 -9.15 -0.84 -12.70
N ILE A 68 -8.09 -1.59 -12.37
CA ILE A 68 -7.22 -1.29 -11.20
C ILE A 68 -6.62 0.10 -11.34
N ARG A 69 -6.05 0.43 -12.51
CA ARG A 69 -5.46 1.75 -12.77
C ARG A 69 -6.49 2.87 -12.65
N ARG A 70 -7.69 2.72 -13.22
CA ARG A 70 -8.77 3.70 -13.13
C ARG A 70 -9.25 3.90 -11.69
N ASN A 71 -9.26 2.84 -10.89
CA ASN A 71 -9.71 2.87 -9.50
C ASN A 71 -8.60 3.06 -8.47
N ARG A 72 -7.35 3.32 -8.90
CA ARG A 72 -6.17 3.45 -8.02
C ARG A 72 -6.40 4.34 -6.79
N ARG A 73 -7.03 5.50 -7.01
CA ARG A 73 -7.38 6.45 -5.94
C ARG A 73 -8.35 5.83 -4.93
N TYR A 74 -9.42 5.23 -5.42
CA TYR A 74 -10.48 4.64 -4.60
C TYR A 74 -9.98 3.41 -3.82
N LEU A 75 -9.14 2.58 -4.44
CA LEU A 75 -8.45 1.47 -3.77
C LEU A 75 -7.53 1.97 -2.65
N GLY A 76 -6.78 3.06 -2.88
CA GLY A 76 -5.94 3.69 -1.86
C GLY A 76 -6.73 4.25 -0.67
N VAL A 77 -7.90 4.87 -0.92
CA VAL A 77 -8.78 5.34 0.17
C VAL A 77 -9.45 4.16 0.89
N GLY A 78 -9.83 3.09 0.17
CA GLY A 78 -10.33 1.86 0.78
C GLY A 78 -9.30 1.20 1.69
N PHE A 79 -8.03 1.20 1.27
CA PHE A 79 -6.90 0.80 2.11
C PHE A 79 -6.85 1.65 3.40
N ALA A 80 -6.93 2.97 3.30
CA ALA A 80 -6.91 3.85 4.46
C ALA A 80 -8.06 3.58 5.43
N GLY A 81 -9.28 3.35 4.92
CA GLY A 81 -10.42 2.97 5.74
C GLY A 81 -10.23 1.61 6.42
N SER A 82 -9.72 0.60 5.71
CA SER A 82 -9.35 -0.69 6.30
C SER A 82 -8.26 -0.56 7.38
N HIS A 83 -7.27 0.32 7.19
CA HIS A 83 -6.22 0.59 8.17
C HIS A 83 -6.70 1.38 9.39
N LEU A 84 -7.74 2.20 9.25
CA LEU A 84 -8.37 2.85 10.39
C LEU A 84 -9.05 1.82 11.31
N VAL A 85 -9.77 0.85 10.72
CA VAL A 85 -10.35 -0.27 11.49
C VAL A 85 -9.25 -1.12 12.12
N HIS A 86 -8.15 -1.35 11.40
CA HIS A 86 -6.97 -2.04 11.93
C HIS A 86 -6.40 -1.34 13.18
N ALA A 87 -6.22 -0.02 13.14
CA ALA A 87 -5.79 0.78 14.28
C ALA A 87 -6.75 0.64 15.46
N GLY A 88 -8.07 0.61 15.21
CA GLY A 88 -9.08 0.33 16.22
C GLY A 88 -8.83 -0.98 16.96
N PHE A 89 -8.57 -2.08 16.24
CA PHE A 89 -8.27 -3.37 16.88
C PHE A 89 -6.93 -3.39 17.64
N ILE A 90 -5.92 -2.63 17.19
CA ILE A 90 -4.68 -2.45 17.96
C ILE A 90 -5.00 -1.77 19.30
N VAL A 91 -5.78 -0.69 19.28
CA VAL A 91 -6.20 0.02 20.51
C VAL A 91 -7.00 -0.92 21.41
N THR A 92 -7.96 -1.68 20.87
CA THR A 92 -8.73 -2.67 21.64
C THR A 92 -7.82 -3.71 22.29
N THR A 93 -6.82 -4.21 21.56
CA THR A 93 -5.84 -5.18 22.09
C THR A 93 -5.06 -4.60 23.27
N ILE A 94 -4.64 -3.33 23.17
CA ILE A 94 -3.92 -2.62 24.22
C ILE A 94 -4.81 -2.45 25.47
N VAL A 95 -6.05 -1.99 25.28
CA VAL A 95 -7.01 -1.75 26.37
C VAL A 95 -7.34 -3.06 27.09
N LEU A 96 -7.65 -4.13 26.35
CA LEU A 96 -8.00 -5.43 26.93
C LEU A 96 -6.82 -6.14 27.61
N ASN A 97 -5.58 -5.79 27.26
CA ASN A 97 -4.36 -6.33 27.89
C ASN A 97 -3.62 -5.29 28.76
N ALA A 98 -4.29 -4.24 29.23
CA ALA A 98 -3.62 -3.12 29.91
C ALA A 98 -2.70 -3.57 31.05
N GLN A 99 -3.11 -4.57 31.83
CA GLN A 99 -2.30 -5.16 32.91
C GLN A 99 -1.03 -5.88 32.41
N ARG A 100 -1.09 -6.61 31.28
CA ARG A 100 0.07 -7.29 30.67
C ARG A 100 1.03 -6.34 29.97
N PHE A 101 0.51 -5.23 29.42
CA PHE A 101 1.34 -4.18 28.85
C PHE A 101 2.04 -3.35 29.93
N GLN A 102 1.39 -3.09 31.07
CA GLN A 102 1.98 -2.40 32.21
C GLN A 102 3.13 -3.19 32.85
N THR A 103 3.04 -4.52 32.88
CA THR A 103 4.09 -5.39 33.47
C THR A 103 5.22 -5.77 32.51
N ARG A 104 5.22 -5.27 31.25
CA ARG A 104 6.23 -5.57 30.20
C ARG A 104 6.45 -7.07 29.93
N VAL A 105 5.46 -7.91 30.22
CA VAL A 105 5.53 -9.37 29.98
C VAL A 105 5.49 -9.70 28.47
N VAL A 106 5.07 -8.74 27.62
CA VAL A 106 5.06 -8.86 26.17
C VAL A 106 6.32 -8.21 25.60
N ASP A 107 7.09 -8.93 24.78
CA ASP A 107 8.24 -8.38 24.06
C ASP A 107 7.83 -7.11 23.30
N PRO A 108 8.40 -5.95 23.64
CA PRO A 108 8.04 -4.70 22.99
C PRO A 108 8.34 -4.80 21.50
N THR A 109 7.41 -4.30 20.67
CA THR A 109 7.76 -4.00 19.28
C THR A 109 8.99 -3.09 19.31
N PRO A 110 10.09 -3.43 18.60
CA PRO A 110 11.30 -2.62 18.63
C PRO A 110 10.97 -1.17 18.34
N HIS A 111 11.52 -0.24 19.13
CA HIS A 111 11.17 1.19 19.07
C HIS A 111 11.23 1.75 17.63
N GLY A 112 12.22 1.35 16.84
CA GLY A 112 12.34 1.77 15.45
C GLY A 112 11.15 1.35 14.56
N VAL A 113 10.57 0.17 14.78
CA VAL A 113 9.38 -0.31 14.05
C VAL A 113 8.15 0.50 14.47
N PHE A 114 8.01 0.77 15.77
CA PHE A 114 6.90 1.59 16.26
C PHE A 114 6.92 3.01 15.69
N VAL A 115 8.08 3.67 15.68
CA VAL A 115 8.25 5.01 15.09
C VAL A 115 7.93 4.99 13.60
N LEU A 116 8.41 3.97 12.88
CA LEU A 116 8.15 3.81 11.46
C LEU A 116 6.65 3.62 11.17
N ASP A 117 5.95 2.80 11.95
CA ASP A 117 4.51 2.57 11.82
C ASP A 117 3.72 3.87 12.07
N PHE A 118 4.13 4.66 13.08
CA PHE A 118 3.51 5.97 13.35
C PHE A 118 3.71 6.97 12.19
N ILE A 119 4.93 7.02 11.64
CA ILE A 119 5.22 7.82 10.43
C ILE A 119 4.34 7.37 9.26
N ALA A 120 4.16 6.06 9.08
CA ALA A 120 3.31 5.51 8.02
C ALA A 120 1.85 5.92 8.20
N TYR A 121 1.30 5.89 9.42
CA TYR A 121 -0.05 6.43 9.68
C TYR A 121 -0.16 7.91 9.34
N GLY A 122 0.86 8.72 9.64
CA GLY A 122 0.93 10.12 9.21
C GLY A 122 0.82 10.27 7.69
N PHE A 123 1.57 9.45 6.93
CA PHE A 123 1.46 9.42 5.47
C PHE A 123 0.10 8.93 4.98
N ILE A 124 -0.50 7.91 5.61
CA ILE A 124 -1.84 7.40 5.27
C ILE A 124 -2.86 8.53 5.40
N ILE A 125 -2.86 9.26 6.52
CA ILE A 125 -3.77 10.37 6.77
C ILE A 125 -3.57 11.47 5.73
N ALA A 126 -2.32 11.93 5.54
CA ALA A 126 -2.01 12.99 4.58
C ALA A 126 -2.37 12.62 3.13
N MET A 127 -2.06 11.39 2.70
CA MET A 127 -2.40 10.89 1.37
C MET A 127 -3.91 10.73 1.19
N THR A 128 -4.65 10.33 2.24
CA THR A 128 -6.11 10.20 2.19
C THR A 128 -6.78 11.56 2.07
N ILE A 129 -6.38 12.54 2.88
CA ILE A 129 -6.89 13.92 2.81
C ILE A 129 -6.63 14.53 1.42
N THR A 130 -5.43 14.35 0.89
CA THR A 130 -5.05 14.83 -0.45
C THR A 130 -5.59 13.98 -1.60
N SER A 131 -6.38 12.93 -1.30
CA SER A 131 -7.13 12.15 -2.29
C SER A 131 -8.54 12.68 -2.50
N PHE A 132 -8.98 13.74 -1.84
CA PHE A 132 -10.27 14.40 -2.13
C PHE A 132 -10.09 15.53 -3.15
N ASP A 133 -10.98 15.62 -4.15
CA ASP A 133 -10.84 16.55 -5.28
C ASP A 133 -10.73 18.02 -4.82
N ARG A 134 -11.46 18.38 -3.76
CA ARG A 134 -11.43 19.72 -3.17
C ARG A 134 -10.04 20.08 -2.64
N ILE A 135 -9.33 19.12 -2.05
CA ILE A 135 -8.01 19.33 -1.47
C ILE A 135 -6.94 19.24 -2.55
N SER A 136 -7.00 18.21 -3.41
CA SER A 136 -5.99 17.99 -4.45
C SER A 136 -5.90 19.14 -5.44
N LYS A 137 -7.02 19.81 -5.76
CA LYS A 137 -7.06 20.97 -6.65
C LYS A 137 -6.40 22.22 -6.06
N ARG A 138 -6.28 22.32 -4.74
CA ARG A 138 -5.63 23.45 -4.04
C ARG A 138 -4.12 23.25 -3.85
N MET A 139 -3.60 22.08 -4.23
CA MET A 139 -2.23 21.67 -3.98
C MET A 139 -1.42 21.69 -5.27
N GLN A 140 -0.17 22.17 -5.20
CA GLN A 140 0.73 22.06 -6.34
C GLN A 140 0.95 20.60 -6.73
N TYR A 141 0.83 20.29 -8.03
CA TYR A 141 0.94 18.93 -8.53
C TYR A 141 2.28 18.25 -8.18
N SER A 142 3.39 19.00 -8.19
CA SER A 142 4.72 18.50 -7.81
C SER A 142 4.76 18.03 -6.36
N THR A 143 4.23 18.82 -5.43
CA THR A 143 4.14 18.48 -4.00
C THR A 143 3.20 17.29 -3.79
N TRP A 144 2.03 17.29 -4.45
CA TRP A 144 1.08 16.18 -4.38
C TRP A 144 1.72 14.87 -4.84
N LYS A 145 2.41 14.91 -5.99
CA LYS A 145 3.12 13.76 -6.55
C LYS A 145 4.24 13.28 -5.64
N ARG A 146 5.03 14.18 -5.03
CA ARG A 146 6.10 13.83 -4.08
C ARG A 146 5.53 13.18 -2.83
N LEU A 147 4.48 13.75 -2.23
CA LEU A 147 3.79 13.20 -1.06
C LEU A 147 3.33 11.77 -1.33
N HIS A 148 2.57 11.56 -2.41
CA HIS A 148 2.05 10.24 -2.76
C HIS A 148 3.15 9.25 -3.14
N LEU A 149 4.26 9.71 -3.73
CA LEU A 149 5.39 8.87 -4.05
C LEU A 149 6.09 8.40 -2.77
N ILE A 150 6.60 9.33 -1.96
CA ILE A 150 7.36 9.05 -0.74
C ILE A 150 6.50 8.25 0.23
N GLY A 151 5.28 8.71 0.51
CA GLY A 151 4.36 8.02 1.40
C GLY A 151 4.06 6.59 0.96
N SER A 152 3.89 6.36 -0.35
CA SER A 152 3.68 4.99 -0.85
C SER A 152 4.89 4.08 -0.64
N TYR A 153 6.13 4.58 -0.71
CA TYR A 153 7.31 3.77 -0.44
C TYR A 153 7.53 3.55 1.06
N VAL A 154 7.22 4.54 1.90
CA VAL A 154 7.21 4.37 3.36
C VAL A 154 6.23 3.29 3.78
N ILE A 155 4.97 3.37 3.31
CA ILE A 155 3.93 2.37 3.60
C ILE A 155 4.30 0.98 3.05
N TRP A 156 4.88 0.91 1.85
CA TRP A 156 5.36 -0.38 1.33
C TRP A 156 6.44 -0.98 2.25
N PHE A 157 7.36 -0.16 2.73
CA PHE A 157 8.45 -0.59 3.60
C PHE A 157 7.94 -1.06 4.97
N THR A 158 6.91 -0.41 5.52
CA THR A 158 6.29 -0.86 6.78
C THR A 158 5.62 -2.22 6.62
N PHE A 159 4.87 -2.44 5.52
CA PHE A 159 4.33 -3.75 5.20
C PHE A 159 5.43 -4.80 5.02
N PHE A 160 6.51 -4.46 4.31
CA PHE A 160 7.65 -5.36 4.15
C PHE A 160 8.23 -5.80 5.49
N ILE A 161 8.53 -4.87 6.41
CA ILE A 161 9.03 -5.21 7.75
C ILE A 161 8.01 -6.03 8.53
N ALA A 162 6.72 -5.66 8.46
CA ALA A 162 5.63 -6.34 9.16
C ALA A 162 5.45 -7.81 8.71
N TYR A 163 5.62 -8.10 7.42
CA TYR A 163 5.56 -9.46 6.88
C TYR A 163 6.90 -10.20 7.00
N TRP A 164 8.04 -9.52 6.88
CA TRP A 164 9.37 -10.11 7.07
C TRP A 164 9.52 -10.66 8.48
N ARG A 165 9.29 -9.83 9.51
CA ARG A 165 9.44 -10.22 10.91
C ARG A 165 8.57 -11.41 11.29
N ARG A 166 7.35 -11.49 10.73
CA ARG A 166 6.42 -12.59 10.99
C ARG A 166 6.67 -13.80 10.09
N GLY A 167 7.15 -13.59 8.87
CA GLY A 167 7.46 -14.64 7.90
C GLY A 167 8.70 -15.44 8.26
N VAL A 168 9.65 -14.86 9.01
CA VAL A 168 10.80 -15.61 9.56
C VAL A 168 10.35 -16.59 10.67
N THR A 169 9.29 -16.27 11.41
CA THR A 169 8.80 -17.10 12.53
C THR A 169 7.64 -18.02 12.15
N TYR A 170 6.77 -17.57 11.24
CA TYR A 170 5.52 -18.24 10.84
C TYR A 170 5.42 -18.28 9.31
N THR A 171 6.33 -19.02 8.70
CA THR A 171 6.56 -19.02 7.25
C THR A 171 5.31 -19.43 6.46
N GLU A 172 4.58 -20.48 6.85
CA GLU A 172 3.41 -20.93 6.08
C GLU A 172 2.31 -19.87 5.98
N PHE A 173 2.16 -19.01 7.00
CA PHE A 173 1.07 -18.02 7.06
C PHE A 173 1.45 -16.66 6.49
N TYR A 174 2.71 -16.24 6.63
CA TYR A 174 3.16 -14.89 6.24
C TYR A 174 4.12 -14.87 5.04
N GLY A 175 4.76 -16.01 4.72
CA GLY A 175 5.65 -16.16 3.57
C GLY A 175 4.98 -15.78 2.24
N PRO A 176 3.76 -16.28 1.91
CA PRO A 176 3.08 -15.89 0.68
C PRO A 176 2.82 -14.38 0.58
N PHE A 177 2.45 -13.72 1.67
CA PHE A 177 2.23 -12.28 1.68
C PHE A 177 3.54 -11.50 1.48
N LEU A 178 4.63 -11.94 2.12
CA LEU A 178 5.96 -11.37 1.91
C LEU A 178 6.38 -11.47 0.43
N MET A 179 6.18 -12.63 -0.21
CA MET A 179 6.47 -12.81 -1.63
C MET A 179 5.68 -11.83 -2.50
N VAL A 180 4.39 -11.62 -2.21
CA VAL A 180 3.54 -10.67 -2.94
C VAL A 180 4.02 -9.22 -2.76
N VAL A 181 4.44 -8.84 -1.55
CA VAL A 181 4.99 -7.50 -1.26
C VAL A 181 6.30 -7.25 -2.03
N VAL A 182 7.18 -8.24 -2.07
CA VAL A 182 8.45 -8.16 -2.82
C VAL A 182 8.18 -8.15 -4.34
N ALA A 183 7.31 -9.02 -4.83
CA ALA A 183 6.91 -9.07 -6.24
C ALA A 183 6.33 -7.74 -6.72
N ALA A 184 5.51 -7.07 -5.90
CA ALA A 184 4.97 -5.75 -6.19
C ALA A 184 6.08 -4.71 -6.44
N LEU A 185 7.17 -4.74 -5.67
CA LEU A 185 8.30 -3.84 -5.87
C LEU A 185 9.07 -4.18 -7.16
N ILE A 186 9.33 -5.46 -7.41
CA ILE A 186 10.00 -5.95 -8.62
C ILE A 186 9.22 -5.51 -9.87
N ILE A 187 7.91 -5.73 -9.90
CA ILE A 187 7.02 -5.30 -10.99
C ILE A 187 7.15 -3.79 -11.27
N ARG A 188 7.23 -2.96 -10.22
CA ARG A 188 7.43 -1.50 -10.40
C ARG A 188 8.78 -1.16 -11.01
N PHE A 189 9.85 -1.85 -10.62
CA PHE A 189 11.17 -1.62 -11.19
C PHE A 189 11.25 -2.07 -12.63
N ILE A 190 10.73 -3.25 -12.99
CA ILE A 190 10.65 -3.72 -14.37
C ILE A 190 9.87 -2.71 -15.24
N ALA A 191 8.70 -2.26 -14.77
CA ALA A 191 7.91 -1.27 -15.49
C ALA A 191 8.66 0.07 -15.67
N LYS A 192 9.40 0.52 -14.64
CA LYS A 192 10.22 1.74 -14.69
C LYS A 192 11.37 1.60 -15.70
N ALA A 193 12.07 0.47 -15.70
CA ALA A 193 13.14 0.18 -16.65
C ALA A 193 12.64 0.21 -18.09
N LYS A 194 11.51 -0.47 -18.38
CA LYS A 194 10.88 -0.45 -19.72
C LYS A 194 10.48 0.96 -20.17
N ARG A 195 9.96 1.82 -19.28
CA ARG A 195 9.65 3.22 -19.62
C ARG A 195 10.90 4.03 -19.94
N GLY A 196 11.99 3.79 -19.21
CA GLY A 196 13.27 4.46 -19.45
C GLY A 196 13.85 4.11 -20.81
N ALA A 197 13.87 2.81 -21.15
CA ALA A 197 14.32 2.33 -22.45
C ALA A 197 13.53 2.93 -23.61
N ALA A 198 12.19 2.87 -23.55
CA ALA A 198 11.33 3.44 -24.60
C ALA A 198 11.47 4.96 -24.76
N LYS A 199 11.75 5.69 -23.67
CA LYS A 199 12.03 7.13 -23.73
C LYS A 199 13.37 7.40 -24.41
N ALA A 200 14.41 6.65 -24.07
CA ALA A 200 15.74 6.80 -24.66
C ALA A 200 15.72 6.51 -26.17
N GLU A 201 14.96 5.50 -26.60
CA GLU A 201 14.78 5.15 -28.01
C GLU A 201 14.11 6.28 -28.80
N ARG A 202 13.03 6.87 -28.26
CA ARG A 202 12.37 8.04 -28.89
C ARG A 202 13.29 9.25 -29.01
N THR A 203 14.03 9.58 -27.96
CA THR A 203 14.98 10.71 -27.99
C THR A 203 16.10 10.50 -29.01
N ARG A 204 16.51 9.25 -29.27
CA ARG A 204 17.47 8.92 -30.33
C ARG A 204 16.85 9.04 -31.72
N ALA A 205 15.60 8.62 -31.90
CA ALA A 205 14.88 8.71 -33.16
C ALA A 205 14.54 10.17 -33.56
N ASP A 206 14.25 11.03 -32.58
CA ASP A 206 13.90 12.44 -32.79
C ASP A 206 15.13 13.39 -32.76
N GLY A 207 16.35 12.84 -32.57
CA GLY A 207 17.58 13.61 -32.53
C GLY A 207 18.08 14.02 -33.93
N PRO A 208 18.88 15.10 -34.06
CA PRO A 208 19.44 15.48 -35.35
C PRO A 208 20.27 14.33 -35.96
N PRO A 209 20.28 14.16 -37.29
CA PRO A 209 21.06 13.11 -37.94
C PRO A 209 22.51 13.15 -37.47
N LEU A 210 23.09 11.98 -37.20
CA LEU A 210 24.51 11.89 -36.87
C LEU A 210 25.31 12.57 -37.98
N PRO A 211 26.31 13.40 -37.65
CA PRO A 211 27.17 13.99 -38.67
C PRO A 211 27.77 12.84 -39.48
N ILE A 212 27.54 12.86 -40.79
CA ILE A 212 28.17 11.92 -41.72
C ILE A 212 29.66 12.15 -41.53
N SER A 213 30.35 11.23 -40.85
CA SER A 213 31.80 11.25 -40.81
C SER A 213 32.24 10.98 -42.24
N ASP A 214 32.60 12.06 -42.94
CA ASP A 214 33.20 11.98 -44.25
C ASP A 214 34.48 11.15 -44.10
N ARG A 215 34.39 9.87 -44.51
CA ARG A 215 35.57 9.03 -44.62
C ARG A 215 36.21 9.41 -45.94
N SER A 216 36.92 10.54 -45.94
CA SER A 216 37.85 10.88 -47.00
C SER A 216 38.99 9.87 -46.98
N VAL A 217 39.12 9.19 -48.12
CA VAL A 217 40.17 8.27 -48.58
C VAL A 217 41.56 8.89 -48.43
#